data_AF-A0A3E4TQQ6-F1
#
_entry.id   AF-A0A3E4TQQ6-F1
#
_cell.length_a   1.000
_cell.length_b   1.000
_cell.length_c   1.000
_cell.angle_alpha   90.00
_cell.angle_beta   90.00
_cell.angle_gamma   90.00
#
_symmetry.space_group_name_H-M   'P 1'
#
loop_
_entity.id
_entity.type
_entity.pdbx_description
1 polymer ?
#
loop_
_entity_poly.entity_id
_entity_poly.type
_entity_poly.pdbx_seq_one_letter_code
_entity_poly.pdbx_strand_id
1 'polypeptide(L)'
;MRKILFSLSSLCLVILLAGCQQSNDRSCPETIEYSNLLNDSVQEELSVIMSSAGISDERQEIFFEHVDQFNSTVSTEGLAGEFVQKDVSRATYDPYTMQDE
;
A
#
# COMPACT_ATOMS: atom_id res chain seq x y z
N MET A 1 -35.91 40.32 -0.43
CA MET A 1 -36.20 38.89 -0.13
C MET A 1 -36.13 38.02 -1.39
N ARG A 2 -36.96 38.24 -2.43
CA ARG A 2 -36.93 37.45 -3.69
C ARG A 2 -35.56 37.41 -4.39
N LYS A 3 -34.83 38.55 -4.48
CA LYS A 3 -33.52 38.64 -5.15
C LYS A 3 -32.40 37.81 -4.48
N ILE A 4 -32.46 37.65 -3.16
CA ILE A 4 -31.47 36.89 -2.37
C ILE A 4 -31.72 35.38 -2.52
N LEU A 5 -32.99 34.98 -2.65
CA LEU A 5 -33.37 33.59 -2.88
C LEU A 5 -32.90 33.08 -4.26
N PHE A 6 -32.98 33.93 -5.28
CA PHE A 6 -32.46 33.61 -6.62
C PHE A 6 -30.92 33.51 -6.64
N SER A 7 -30.21 34.34 -5.87
CA SER A 7 -28.74 34.28 -5.83
C SER A 7 -28.23 33.05 -5.07
N LEU A 8 -28.90 32.63 -3.99
CA LEU A 8 -28.55 31.40 -3.27
C LEU A 8 -28.79 30.15 -4.12
N SER A 9 -29.90 30.13 -4.87
CA SER A 9 -30.22 29.02 -5.79
C SER A 9 -29.16 28.88 -6.90
N SER A 10 -28.76 30.00 -7.51
CA SER A 10 -27.71 30.01 -8.53
C SER A 10 -26.35 29.57 -7.97
N LEU A 11 -25.98 30.02 -6.76
CA LEU A 11 -24.72 29.65 -6.11
C LEU A 11 -24.67 28.16 -5.74
N CYS A 12 -25.78 27.59 -5.25
CA CYS A 12 -25.88 26.18 -4.92
C CYS A 12 -25.73 25.29 -6.18
N LEU A 13 -26.29 25.73 -7.31
CA LEU A 13 -26.17 25.04 -8.60
C LEU A 13 -24.71 25.00 -9.09
N VAL A 14 -23.95 26.08 -8.90
CA VAL A 14 -22.51 26.14 -9.27
C VAL A 14 -21.66 25.19 -8.42
N ILE A 15 -21.97 25.07 -7.12
CA ILE A 15 -21.25 24.17 -6.20
C ILE A 15 -21.54 22.69 -6.53
N LEU A 16 -22.76 22.36 -6.96
CA LEU A 16 -23.14 21.01 -7.38
C LEU A 16 -22.55 20.61 -8.76
N LEU A 17 -22.36 21.60 -9.66
CA LEU A 17 -21.73 21.38 -10.97
C LEU A 17 -20.20 21.33 -10.92
N ALA A 18 -19.58 21.87 -9.86
CA ALA A 18 -18.18 21.61 -9.50
C ALA A 18 -18.01 20.24 -8.84
N GLY A 19 -18.71 19.22 -9.39
CA GLY A 19 -18.56 17.83 -9.00
C GLY A 19 -17.08 17.48 -8.98
N CYS A 20 -16.65 16.81 -7.90
CA CYS A 20 -15.31 16.27 -7.77
C CYS A 20 -14.92 15.58 -9.08
N GLN A 21 -13.98 16.17 -9.81
CA GLN A 21 -13.27 15.46 -10.85
C GLN A 21 -12.56 14.31 -10.15
N GLN A 22 -13.14 13.12 -10.24
CA GLN A 22 -12.45 11.92 -9.83
C GLN A 22 -11.32 11.73 -10.84
N SER A 23 -10.13 12.19 -10.45
CA SER A 23 -8.89 11.93 -11.17
C SER A 23 -8.70 10.42 -11.20
N ASN A 24 -9.14 9.80 -12.29
CA ASN A 24 -8.90 8.39 -12.56
C ASN A 24 -7.46 8.11 -13.03
N ASP A 25 -6.54 9.07 -12.89
CA ASP A 25 -5.11 8.83 -13.02
C ASP A 25 -4.61 8.09 -11.79
N ARG A 26 -4.95 6.82 -11.69
CA ARG A 26 -4.09 5.85 -11.00
C ARG A 26 -2.95 5.53 -11.96
N SER A 27 -2.06 6.50 -12.16
CA SER A 27 -0.75 6.21 -12.76
C SER A 27 -0.11 5.16 -11.86
N CYS A 28 0.00 3.92 -12.35
CA CYS A 28 0.76 2.91 -11.64
C CYS A 28 2.20 3.41 -11.56
N PRO A 29 2.80 3.44 -10.35
CA PRO A 29 4.16 3.91 -10.23
C PRO A 29 5.07 3.02 -11.08
N GLU A 30 6.01 3.63 -11.79
CA GLU A 30 6.96 2.91 -12.66
C GLU A 30 7.85 1.98 -11.82
N THR A 31 8.17 2.42 -10.60
CA THR A 31 8.91 1.67 -9.59
C THR A 31 8.14 1.56 -8.28
N ILE A 32 8.32 0.43 -7.60
CA ILE A 32 7.89 0.22 -6.22
C ILE A 32 9.09 -0.02 -5.33
N GLU A 33 8.93 0.29 -4.06
CA GLU A 33 9.86 -0.10 -3.01
C GLU A 33 9.19 -1.19 -2.17
N TYR A 34 9.94 -2.24 -1.85
CA TYR A 34 9.42 -3.35 -1.06
C TYR A 34 10.52 -3.96 -0.19
N SER A 35 10.12 -4.65 0.88
CA SER A 35 10.99 -5.41 1.78
C SER A 35 10.34 -6.76 2.09
N ASN A 36 11.17 -7.76 2.42
CA ASN A 36 10.70 -9.03 2.97
C ASN A 36 10.60 -9.03 4.51
N LEU A 37 10.67 -7.85 5.13
CA LEU A 37 10.59 -7.67 6.59
C LEU A 37 11.66 -8.48 7.34
N LEU A 38 12.84 -8.63 6.73
CA LEU A 38 13.93 -9.44 7.27
C LEU A 38 14.61 -8.83 8.50
N ASN A 39 14.58 -7.50 8.62
CA ASN A 39 15.26 -6.77 9.67
C ASN A 39 14.27 -6.11 10.62
N ASP A 40 14.58 -6.15 11.91
CA ASP A 40 13.75 -5.61 12.99
C ASP A 40 13.36 -4.15 12.77
N SER A 41 14.25 -3.34 12.18
CA SER A 41 13.97 -1.91 11.90
C SER A 41 12.78 -1.73 10.96
N VAL A 42 12.62 -2.60 9.95
CA VAL A 42 11.51 -2.53 9.00
C VAL A 42 10.23 -3.09 9.63
N GLN A 43 10.36 -4.12 10.47
CA GLN A 43 9.23 -4.64 11.25
C GLN A 43 8.70 -3.58 12.24
N GLU A 44 9.59 -2.83 12.88
CA GLU A 44 9.24 -1.73 13.78
C GLU A 44 8.46 -0.63 13.04
N GLU A 45 8.94 -0.22 11.85
CA GLU A 45 8.22 0.76 11.01
C GLU A 45 6.81 0.28 10.64
N LEU A 46 6.66 -1.00 10.26
CA LEU A 46 5.37 -1.58 9.95
C LEU A 46 4.46 -1.66 11.19
N SER A 47 5.01 -2.00 12.37
CA SER A 47 4.24 -2.10 13.62
C SER A 47 3.58 -0.77 14.01
N VAL A 48 4.26 0.36 13.77
CA VAL A 48 3.71 1.71 13.98
C VAL A 48 2.51 1.97 13.05
N ILE A 49 2.61 1.53 11.79
CA ILE A 49 1.53 1.67 10.81
C ILE A 49 0.34 0.78 11.19
N MET A 50 0.59 -0.48 11.57
CA MET A 50 -0.44 -1.42 12.02
C MET A 50 -1.18 -0.88 13.25
N SER A 51 -0.44 -0.34 14.22
CA SER A 51 -0.99 0.29 15.41
C SER A 51 -1.84 1.51 15.07
N SER A 52 -1.37 2.35 14.14
CA SER A 52 -2.11 3.51 13.64
C SER A 52 -3.40 3.12 12.90
N ALA A 53 -3.43 1.93 12.30
CA ALA A 53 -4.62 1.34 11.68
C ALA A 53 -5.55 0.63 12.68
N GLY A 54 -5.21 0.60 13.98
CA GLY A 54 -6.01 -0.03 15.03
C GLY A 54 -5.85 -1.55 15.13
N ILE A 55 -4.76 -2.11 14.58
CA ILE A 55 -4.45 -3.53 14.71
C ILE A 55 -3.85 -3.76 16.10
N SER A 56 -4.42 -4.71 16.85
CA SER A 56 -3.97 -5.02 18.21
C SER A 56 -2.59 -5.67 18.24
N ASP A 57 -1.84 -5.43 19.32
CA ASP A 57 -0.50 -5.99 19.54
C ASP A 57 -0.47 -7.52 19.35
N GLU A 58 -1.45 -8.25 19.89
CA GLU A 58 -1.58 -9.71 19.71
C GLU A 58 -1.64 -10.12 18.22
N ARG A 59 -2.31 -9.33 17.37
CA ARG A 59 -2.38 -9.61 15.93
C ARG A 59 -1.09 -9.23 15.20
N GLN A 60 -0.37 -8.23 15.70
CA GLN A 60 0.94 -7.85 15.17
C GLN A 60 1.96 -8.93 15.50
N GLU A 61 1.97 -9.43 16.75
CA GLU A 61 2.83 -10.54 17.20
C GLU A 61 2.64 -11.79 16.31
N ILE A 62 1.40 -12.26 16.18
CA ILE A 62 1.08 -13.41 15.32
C ILE A 62 1.50 -13.16 13.86
N PHE A 63 1.38 -11.93 13.36
CA PHE A 63 1.80 -11.60 12.01
C PHE A 63 3.32 -11.74 11.85
N PHE A 64 4.10 -11.16 12.77
CA PHE A 64 5.56 -11.22 12.71
C PHE A 64 6.10 -12.63 12.98
N GLU A 65 5.46 -13.42 13.84
CA GLU A 65 5.79 -14.86 13.99
C GLU A 65 5.69 -15.62 12.65
N HIS A 66 4.64 -15.35 11.86
CA HIS A 66 4.49 -15.97 10.54
C HIS A 66 5.51 -15.45 9.52
N VAL A 67 5.87 -14.16 9.59
CA VAL A 67 6.94 -13.58 8.77
C VAL A 67 8.27 -14.26 9.07
N ASP A 68 8.61 -14.40 10.36
CA ASP A 68 9.85 -15.03 10.81
C ASP A 68 9.88 -16.51 10.43
N GLN A 69 8.76 -17.22 10.61
CA GLN A 69 8.62 -18.61 10.17
C GLN A 69 8.88 -18.73 8.67
N PHE A 70 8.24 -17.90 7.83
CA PHE A 70 8.47 -17.92 6.39
C PHE A 70 9.93 -17.64 6.03
N ASN A 71 10.49 -16.55 6.56
CA ASN A 71 11.87 -16.14 6.28
C ASN A 71 12.89 -17.18 6.74
N SER A 72 12.60 -17.97 7.77
CA SER A 72 13.46 -19.07 8.22
C SER A 72 13.44 -20.31 7.30
N THR A 73 12.42 -20.46 6.46
CA THR A 73 12.23 -21.65 5.60
C THR A 73 12.77 -21.49 4.18
N VAL A 74 13.02 -20.26 3.75
CA VAL A 74 13.44 -19.93 2.37
C VAL A 74 14.90 -19.47 2.35
N SER A 75 15.58 -19.61 1.20
CA SER A 75 16.95 -19.10 1.05
C SER A 75 16.98 -17.57 1.15
N THR A 76 17.88 -17.04 1.98
CA THR A 76 18.06 -15.58 2.17
C THR A 76 18.48 -14.87 0.90
N GLU A 77 19.09 -15.56 -0.06
CA GLU A 77 19.47 -14.98 -1.37
C GLU A 77 18.25 -14.51 -2.18
N GLY A 78 17.07 -15.13 -1.95
CA GLY A 78 15.82 -14.78 -2.60
C GLY A 78 15.05 -13.64 -1.93
N LEU A 79 15.55 -13.09 -0.82
CA LEU A 79 14.84 -12.14 0.02
C LEU A 79 15.48 -10.74 -0.01
N ALA A 80 14.62 -9.72 0.02
CA ALA A 80 15.00 -8.34 0.22
C ALA A 80 15.35 -8.08 1.70
N GLY A 81 16.66 -7.97 2.00
CA GLY A 81 17.14 -7.68 3.35
C GLY A 81 16.73 -6.29 3.87
N GLU A 82 16.82 -5.29 3.00
CA GLU A 82 16.34 -3.92 3.23
C GLU A 82 15.26 -3.60 2.21
N PHE A 83 14.69 -2.39 2.29
CA PHE A 83 13.87 -1.87 1.19
C PHE A 83 14.67 -1.82 -0.12
N VAL A 84 14.10 -2.41 -1.18
CA VAL A 84 14.67 -2.41 -2.53
C VAL A 84 13.67 -1.87 -3.53
N GLN A 85 14.17 -1.05 -4.45
CA GLN A 85 13.39 -0.51 -5.55
C GLN A 85 13.33 -1.52 -6.72
N LYS A 86 12.14 -1.71 -7.29
CA LYS A 86 11.90 -2.57 -8.45
C LYS A 86 10.96 -1.91 -9.45
N ASP A 87 11.27 -2.07 -10.73
CA ASP A 87 10.36 -1.70 -11.81
C ASP A 87 9.10 -2.58 -11.79
N VAL A 88 7.93 -1.95 -11.76
CA VAL A 88 6.62 -2.62 -11.80
C VAL A 88 6.36 -3.25 -13.16
N SER A 89 7.03 -2.75 -14.20
CA SER A 89 6.86 -3.18 -15.60
C SER A 89 7.29 -4.62 -15.88
N ARG A 90 7.95 -5.31 -14.93
CA ARG A 90 8.41 -6.68 -15.11
C ARG A 90 8.25 -7.50 -13.83
N ALA A 91 7.27 -8.42 -13.84
CA ALA A 91 7.21 -9.47 -12.85
C ALA A 91 8.55 -10.23 -12.85
N THR A 92 9.23 -10.27 -11.70
CA THR A 92 10.50 -11.02 -11.55
C THR A 92 10.23 -12.53 -11.39
N TYR A 93 8.98 -12.90 -11.14
CA TYR A 93 8.54 -14.29 -10.99
C TYR A 93 8.11 -14.86 -12.34
N ASP A 94 8.89 -15.78 -12.90
CA ASP A 94 8.44 -16.66 -13.96
C ASP A 94 7.85 -17.94 -13.32
N PRO A 95 6.52 -18.14 -13.37
CA PRO A 95 5.88 -19.31 -12.77
C PRO A 95 6.34 -20.64 -13.38
N TYR A 96 6.88 -20.63 -14.60
CA TYR A 96 7.33 -21.85 -15.27
C TYR A 96 8.77 -22.23 -14.91
N THR A 97 9.58 -21.31 -14.37
CA THR A 97 10.94 -21.64 -13.93
C THR A 97 10.99 -22.36 -12.58
N MET A 98 9.91 -22.31 -11.79
CA MET A 98 9.84 -22.97 -10.47
C MET A 98 9.06 -24.28 -10.48
N GLN A 99 8.62 -24.75 -11.66
CA GLN A 99 7.87 -26.01 -11.79
C GLN A 99 8.76 -27.24 -11.98
N ASP A 100 10.08 -27.05 -12.14
CA ASP A 100 11.03 -28.12 -12.46
C ASP A 100 11.92 -28.55 -11.26
N GLU A 101 11.60 -28.14 -10.03
CA GLU A 101 12.27 -28.57 -8.79
C GLU A 101 11.34 -29.40 -7.89
#